data_AF-A0A7X9P2L0-F1
#
_entry.id   AF-A0A7X9P2L0-F1
#
_cell.length_a   1.000
_cell.length_b   1.000
_cell.length_c   1.000
_cell.angle_alpha   90.00
_cell.angle_beta   90.00
_cell.angle_gamma   90.00
#
_symmetry.space_group_name_H-M   'P 1'
#
loop_
_entity.id
_entity.type
_entity.pdbx_description
1 polymer ?
#
loop_
_entity_poly.entity_id
_entity_poly.type
_entity_poly.pdbx_seq_one_letter_code
_entity_poly.pdbx_strand_id
1 'polypeptide(L)'
;MSLHTKTEELYTHYNSLNNVELSREHFQTLFIYFPCLLIVASDGVVDDEEWVFVKYLAKFMAEGYKSSLTRTELENLQKVYYNELEYLINNLEQWKDPFLDTLKSYLDQNDDEKDDILDILHLFADASDGISDDEEEAIEEISNRLNLE
;
A
#
# COMPACT_ATOMS: atom_id res chain seq x y z
N MET A 1 14.72 19.82 4.98
CA MET A 1 13.99 19.07 6.03
C MET A 1 14.30 17.60 5.79
N SER A 2 14.80 16.88 6.79
CA SER A 2 15.27 15.50 6.60
C SER A 2 14.08 14.59 6.31
N LEU A 3 14.28 13.58 5.46
CA LEU A 3 13.22 12.68 4.98
C LEU A 3 12.56 11.86 6.09
N HIS A 4 13.34 11.53 7.13
CA HIS A 4 12.86 11.02 8.41
C HIS A 4 11.71 11.85 8.99
N THR A 5 11.56 13.12 8.60
CA THR A 5 10.47 13.98 9.06
C THR A 5 9.19 13.71 8.28
N LYS A 6 9.21 13.48 6.96
CA LYS A 6 7.99 13.32 6.14
C LYS A 6 7.25 12.01 6.40
N THR A 7 7.96 10.88 6.41
CA THR A 7 7.34 9.56 6.69
C THR A 7 6.82 9.52 8.14
N GLU A 8 7.55 10.14 9.08
CA GLU A 8 7.12 10.26 10.47
C GLU A 8 5.94 11.24 10.65
N GLU A 9 5.90 12.32 9.89
CA GLU A 9 4.77 13.26 9.83
C GLU A 9 3.53 12.56 9.32
N LEU A 10 3.64 11.79 8.23
CA LEU A 10 2.53 11.00 7.68
C LEU A 10 2.08 9.93 8.67
N TYR A 11 3.02 9.18 9.28
CA TYR A 11 2.73 8.19 10.33
C TYR A 11 1.99 8.81 11.51
N THR A 12 2.46 9.96 12.01
CA THR A 12 1.85 10.65 13.15
C THR A 12 0.45 11.16 12.79
N HIS A 13 0.31 11.74 11.60
CA HIS A 13 -0.96 12.26 11.12
C HIS A 13 -1.99 11.13 10.94
N TYR A 14 -1.59 10.03 10.30
CA TYR A 14 -2.38 8.84 10.06
C TYR A 14 -2.88 8.23 11.38
N ASN A 15 -1.99 7.95 12.33
CA ASN A 15 -2.40 7.39 13.63
C ASN A 15 -3.28 8.33 14.44
N SER A 16 -3.07 9.66 14.35
CA SER A 16 -3.91 10.62 15.08
C SER A 16 -5.36 10.65 14.60
N LEU A 17 -5.58 10.34 13.32
CA LEU A 17 -6.90 10.33 12.70
C LEU A 17 -7.57 8.96 12.77
N ASN A 18 -6.79 7.87 12.64
CA ASN A 18 -7.32 6.52 12.57
C ASN A 18 -7.48 5.83 13.93
N ASN A 19 -6.89 6.38 15.00
CA ASN A 19 -6.94 5.80 16.35
C ASN A 19 -6.51 4.32 16.40
N VAL A 20 -5.68 3.91 15.44
CA VAL A 20 -5.09 2.57 15.32
C VAL A 20 -3.63 2.66 15.73
N GLU A 21 -3.17 1.71 16.56
CA GLU A 21 -1.77 1.60 16.95
C GLU A 21 -0.98 0.76 15.93
N LEU A 22 -0.79 1.28 14.71
CA LEU A 22 0.22 0.69 13.82
C LEU A 22 1.61 1.04 14.32
N SER A 23 2.49 0.04 14.39
CA SER A 23 3.92 0.27 14.55
C SER A 23 4.46 0.97 13.30
N ARG A 24 5.61 1.62 13.43
CA ARG A 24 6.27 2.29 12.29
C ARG A 24 6.57 1.32 11.15
N GLU A 25 7.03 0.12 11.48
CA GLU A 25 7.35 -0.92 10.49
C GLU A 25 6.09 -1.35 9.74
N HIS A 26 4.99 -1.58 10.45
CA HIS A 26 3.74 -1.98 9.79
C HIS A 26 3.14 -0.84 8.96
N PHE A 27 3.25 0.41 9.42
CA PHE A 27 2.85 1.57 8.63
C PHE A 27 3.71 1.72 7.37
N GLN A 28 5.02 1.49 7.46
CA GLN A 28 5.90 1.51 6.30
C GLN A 28 5.48 0.44 5.28
N THR A 29 5.12 -0.77 5.71
CA THR A 29 4.52 -1.77 4.83
C THR A 29 3.22 -1.25 4.20
N LEU A 30 2.27 -0.75 4.99
CA LEU A 30 1.02 -0.19 4.47
C LEU A 30 1.25 0.86 3.37
N PHE A 31 2.22 1.71 3.59
CA PHE A 31 2.61 2.78 2.68
C PHE A 31 3.30 2.27 1.40
N ILE A 32 4.18 1.26 1.49
CA ILE A 32 4.85 0.66 0.33
C ILE A 32 3.83 -0.05 -0.57
N TYR A 33 2.85 -0.74 0.03
CA TYR A 33 1.83 -1.49 -0.70
C TYR A 33 0.59 -0.65 -1.06
N PHE A 34 0.55 0.63 -0.65
CA PHE A 34 -0.54 1.53 -0.97
C PHE A 34 -0.79 1.70 -2.49
N PRO A 35 0.23 1.75 -3.36
CA PRO A 35 -0.04 1.90 -4.79
C PRO A 35 -0.72 0.65 -5.39
N CYS A 36 -0.53 -0.54 -4.82
CA CYS A 36 -1.31 -1.73 -5.20
C CYS A 36 -2.81 -1.54 -4.91
N LEU A 37 -3.15 -0.85 -3.82
CA LEU A 37 -4.54 -0.52 -3.48
C LEU A 37 -5.15 0.47 -4.47
N LEU A 38 -4.34 1.40 -5.01
CA LEU A 38 -4.79 2.36 -6.01
C LEU A 38 -5.09 1.72 -7.36
N ILE A 39 -4.33 0.69 -7.75
CA ILE A 39 -4.60 -0.10 -8.96
C ILE A 39 -5.97 -0.76 -8.87
N VAL A 40 -6.24 -1.42 -7.74
CA VAL A 40 -7.49 -2.14 -7.48
C VAL A 40 -8.69 -1.23 -7.19
N ALA A 41 -8.46 0.07 -7.02
CA ALA A 41 -9.52 1.06 -6.85
C ALA A 41 -9.53 2.08 -7.99
N SER A 42 -8.87 1.78 -9.12
CA SER A 42 -8.72 2.70 -10.25
C SER A 42 -10.05 2.96 -10.95
N ASP A 43 -10.92 1.95 -11.02
CA ASP A 43 -12.25 2.00 -11.62
C ASP A 43 -13.28 2.78 -10.76
N GLY A 44 -12.93 3.06 -9.51
CA GLY A 44 -13.72 3.77 -8.52
C GLY A 44 -14.84 2.93 -7.86
N VAL A 45 -14.98 1.64 -8.15
CA VAL A 45 -16.02 0.76 -7.61
C VAL A 45 -15.46 -0.60 -7.22
N VAL A 46 -14.99 -0.72 -5.98
CA VAL A 46 -14.48 -1.99 -5.43
C VAL A 46 -15.61 -3.04 -5.28
N ASP A 47 -15.63 -4.01 -6.18
CA ASP A 47 -16.50 -5.18 -6.22
C ASP A 47 -15.96 -6.38 -5.43
N ASP A 48 -16.73 -7.48 -5.41
CA ASP A 48 -16.40 -8.68 -4.61
C ASP A 48 -15.05 -9.30 -4.99
N GLU A 49 -14.60 -9.20 -6.25
CA GLU A 49 -13.33 -9.72 -6.75
C GLU A 49 -12.17 -8.86 -6.24
N GLU A 50 -12.33 -7.55 -6.25
CA GLU A 50 -11.34 -6.59 -5.73
C GLU A 50 -11.24 -6.67 -4.19
N TRP A 51 -12.34 -6.98 -3.48
CA TRP A 51 -12.28 -7.30 -2.05
C TRP A 51 -11.51 -8.59 -1.76
N VAL A 52 -11.55 -9.58 -2.67
CA VAL A 52 -10.69 -10.77 -2.58
C VAL A 52 -9.23 -10.39 -2.74
N PHE A 53 -8.92 -9.50 -3.68
CA PHE A 53 -7.59 -8.94 -3.84
C PHE A 53 -7.12 -8.21 -2.57
N VAL A 54 -7.92 -7.31 -2.01
CA VAL A 54 -7.57 -6.54 -0.79
C VAL A 54 -7.25 -7.48 0.37
N LYS A 55 -8.00 -8.57 0.49
CA LYS A 55 -7.74 -9.62 1.48
C LYS A 55 -6.46 -10.39 1.22
N TYR A 56 -6.12 -10.63 -0.05
CA TYR A 56 -4.85 -11.25 -0.45
C TYR A 56 -3.66 -10.31 -0.17
N LEU A 57 -3.78 -9.02 -0.50
CA LEU A 57 -2.80 -7.99 -0.19
C LEU A 57 -2.53 -7.90 1.32
N ALA A 58 -3.58 -7.80 2.14
CA ALA A 58 -3.46 -7.78 3.61
C ALA A 58 -2.72 -9.02 4.15
N LYS A 59 -3.00 -10.18 3.56
CA LYS A 59 -2.31 -11.43 3.92
C LYS A 59 -0.84 -11.38 3.52
N PHE A 60 -0.52 -10.95 2.30
CA PHE A 60 0.84 -10.86 1.80
C PHE A 60 1.69 -9.93 2.66
N MET A 61 1.16 -8.75 3.00
CA MET A 61 1.78 -7.80 3.92
C MET A 61 2.08 -8.42 5.29
N ALA A 62 1.14 -9.18 5.85
CA ALA A 62 1.35 -9.87 7.11
C ALA A 62 2.38 -11.00 6.99
N GLU A 63 2.39 -11.75 5.88
CA GLU A 63 3.33 -12.87 5.67
C GLU A 63 4.80 -12.44 5.66
N GLY A 64 5.10 -11.17 5.34
CA GLY A 64 6.43 -10.58 5.52
C GLY A 64 6.96 -10.69 6.96
N TYR A 65 6.08 -10.78 7.95
CA TYR A 65 6.40 -10.87 9.38
C TYR A 65 6.26 -12.28 9.97
N LYS A 66 5.91 -13.27 9.15
CA LYS A 66 5.64 -14.66 9.59
C LYS A 66 6.80 -15.32 10.35
N SER A 67 8.04 -14.94 10.03
CA SER A 67 9.24 -15.45 10.72
C SER A 67 9.38 -14.92 12.15
N SER A 68 8.77 -13.78 12.44
CA SER A 68 8.91 -13.04 13.71
C SER A 68 7.67 -13.10 14.59
N LEU A 69 6.56 -13.63 14.09
CA LEU A 69 5.26 -13.66 14.76
C LEU A 69 4.75 -15.08 14.97
N THR A 70 3.98 -15.29 16.04
CA THR A 70 3.18 -16.52 16.18
C THR A 70 2.03 -16.54 15.17
N ARG A 71 1.45 -17.72 14.95
CA ARG A 71 0.29 -17.87 14.07
C ARG A 71 -0.87 -16.93 14.46
N THR A 72 -1.15 -16.79 15.74
CA THR A 72 -2.23 -15.93 16.23
C THR A 72 -1.93 -14.45 16.02
N GLU A 73 -0.68 -14.01 16.23
CA GLU A 73 -0.27 -12.64 15.96
C GLU A 73 -0.31 -12.32 14.46
N LEU A 74 0.10 -13.26 13.62
CA LEU A 74 0.03 -13.14 12.17
C LEU A 74 -1.42 -12.98 11.68
N GLU A 75 -2.33 -13.83 12.19
CA GLU A 75 -3.76 -13.73 11.87
C GLU A 75 -4.37 -12.41 12.36
N ASN A 76 -3.87 -11.85 13.47
CA ASN A 76 -4.29 -10.55 13.96
C ASN A 76 -3.74 -9.42 13.09
N LEU A 77 -2.47 -9.48 12.71
CA LEU A 77 -1.83 -8.50 11.83
C LEU A 77 -2.50 -8.44 10.45
N GLN A 78 -2.85 -9.59 9.89
CA GLN A 78 -3.63 -9.67 8.65
C GLN A 78 -4.97 -8.92 8.77
N LYS A 79 -5.68 -9.09 9.90
CA LYS A 79 -6.96 -8.37 10.14
C LYS A 79 -6.74 -6.87 10.29
N VAL A 80 -5.66 -6.46 10.97
CA VAL A 80 -5.29 -5.04 11.08
C VAL A 80 -5.07 -4.47 9.67
N TYR A 81 -4.21 -5.08 8.85
CA TYR A 81 -3.98 -4.60 7.49
C TYR A 81 -5.25 -4.57 6.65
N TYR A 82 -6.11 -5.58 6.73
CA TYR A 82 -7.36 -5.60 5.99
C TYR A 82 -8.26 -4.40 6.36
N ASN A 83 -8.40 -4.12 7.66
CA ASN A 83 -9.20 -2.97 8.12
C ASN A 83 -8.57 -1.63 7.69
N GLU A 84 -7.24 -1.53 7.68
CA GLU A 84 -6.55 -0.32 7.20
C GLU A 84 -6.73 -0.12 5.70
N LEU A 85 -6.62 -1.18 4.90
CA LEU A 85 -6.86 -1.11 3.46
C LEU A 85 -8.32 -0.75 3.15
N GLU A 86 -9.28 -1.33 3.88
CA GLU A 86 -10.69 -0.93 3.79
C GLU A 86 -10.88 0.55 4.13
N TYR A 87 -10.26 1.04 5.20
CA TYR A 87 -10.32 2.45 5.55
C TYR A 87 -9.73 3.34 4.46
N LEU A 88 -8.57 2.96 3.91
CA LEU A 88 -7.89 3.70 2.86
C LEU A 88 -8.72 3.76 1.58
N ILE A 89 -9.34 2.66 1.15
CA ILE A 89 -10.28 2.63 0.01
C ILE A 89 -11.41 3.64 0.21
N ASN A 90 -12.02 3.64 1.39
CA ASN A 90 -13.12 4.54 1.71
C ASN A 90 -12.69 6.03 1.83
N ASN A 91 -11.38 6.31 1.91
CA ASN A 91 -10.83 7.65 2.11
C ASN A 91 -9.70 7.96 1.10
N LEU A 92 -9.74 7.37 -0.11
CA LEU A 92 -8.66 7.51 -1.11
C LEU A 92 -8.37 8.96 -1.48
N GLU A 93 -9.39 9.80 -1.66
CA GLU A 93 -9.20 11.22 -1.99
C GLU A 93 -8.38 11.97 -0.92
N GLN A 94 -8.49 11.56 0.35
CA GLN A 94 -7.74 12.18 1.43
C GLN A 94 -6.29 11.69 1.48
N TRP A 95 -6.05 10.43 1.14
CA TRP A 95 -4.77 9.77 1.38
C TRP A 95 -3.91 9.53 0.13
N LYS A 96 -4.49 9.59 -1.08
CA LYS A 96 -3.79 9.37 -2.36
C LYS A 96 -2.56 10.27 -2.48
N ASP A 97 -2.75 11.60 -2.44
CA ASP A 97 -1.63 12.54 -2.59
C ASP A 97 -0.60 12.43 -1.44
N PRO A 98 -0.99 12.47 -0.14
CA PRO A 98 -0.02 12.35 0.96
C PRO A 98 0.82 11.09 0.93
N PHE A 99 0.23 9.94 0.59
CA PHE A 99 0.94 8.68 0.48
C PHE A 99 1.87 8.68 -0.74
N LEU A 100 1.40 9.05 -1.93
CA LEU A 100 2.24 9.04 -3.13
C LEU A 100 3.40 10.05 -3.06
N ASP A 101 3.19 11.26 -2.54
CA ASP A 101 4.27 12.25 -2.36
C ASP A 101 5.33 11.79 -1.36
N THR A 102 4.88 11.11 -0.30
CA THR A 102 5.80 10.55 0.69
C THR A 102 6.55 9.36 0.10
N LEU A 103 5.90 8.52 -0.72
CA LEU A 103 6.50 7.34 -1.35
C LEU A 103 7.53 7.71 -2.39
N LYS A 104 7.22 8.71 -3.22
CA LYS A 104 8.20 9.31 -4.11
C LYS A 104 9.43 9.81 -3.35
N SER A 105 9.21 10.56 -2.27
CA SER A 105 10.30 11.08 -1.43
C SER A 105 11.15 9.95 -0.84
N TYR A 106 10.52 8.83 -0.45
CA TYR A 106 11.18 7.63 0.05
C TYR A 106 12.04 6.95 -1.02
N LEU A 107 11.51 6.79 -2.23
CA LEU A 107 12.18 6.13 -3.36
C LEU A 107 13.33 6.96 -3.94
N ASP A 108 13.26 8.28 -3.89
CA ASP A 108 14.38 9.17 -4.23
C ASP A 108 15.64 8.90 -3.39
N GLN A 109 15.51 8.23 -2.23
CA GLN A 109 16.64 7.85 -1.36
C GLN A 109 16.94 6.36 -1.37
N ASN A 110 16.00 5.53 -1.84
CA ASN A 110 16.10 4.08 -1.92
C ASN A 110 15.82 3.65 -3.36
N ASP A 111 16.72 4.07 -4.26
CA ASP A 111 16.59 3.82 -5.70
C ASP A 111 16.51 2.31 -5.99
N ASP A 112 17.24 1.49 -5.22
CA ASP A 112 17.22 0.03 -5.31
C ASP A 112 15.83 -0.58 -5.03
N GLU A 113 14.96 0.11 -4.27
CA GLU A 113 13.61 -0.38 -3.98
C GLU A 113 12.58 -0.02 -5.07
N LYS A 114 12.96 0.79 -6.07
CA LYS A 114 12.04 1.18 -7.16
C LYS A 114 11.66 -0.01 -8.03
N ASP A 115 12.65 -0.81 -8.43
CA ASP A 115 12.43 -2.06 -9.18
C ASP A 115 11.55 -3.01 -8.37
N ASP A 116 11.82 -3.20 -7.07
CA ASP A 116 11.01 -4.06 -6.20
C ASP A 116 9.55 -3.59 -6.14
N ILE A 117 9.30 -2.29 -6.01
CA ILE A 117 7.93 -1.74 -6.00
C ILE A 117 7.26 -1.95 -7.35
N LEU A 118 7.96 -1.72 -8.46
CA LEU A 118 7.43 -1.92 -9.80
C LEU A 118 7.05 -3.39 -10.04
N ASP A 119 7.93 -4.32 -9.66
CA ASP A 119 7.67 -5.77 -9.71
C ASP A 119 6.45 -6.15 -8.86
N ILE A 120 6.30 -5.58 -7.67
CA ILE A 120 5.14 -5.80 -6.80
C ILE A 120 3.86 -5.29 -7.48
N LEU A 121 3.87 -4.11 -8.10
CA LEU A 121 2.70 -3.57 -8.80
C LEU A 121 2.23 -4.49 -9.92
N HIS A 122 3.16 -4.96 -10.76
CA HIS A 122 2.86 -5.91 -11.83
C HIS A 122 2.40 -7.28 -11.31
N LEU A 123 3.05 -7.80 -10.26
CA LEU A 123 2.70 -9.09 -9.65
C LEU A 123 1.24 -9.09 -9.16
N PHE A 124 0.82 -8.00 -8.54
CA PHE A 124 -0.51 -7.88 -8.00
C PHE A 124 -1.56 -7.61 -9.09
N ALA A 125 -1.25 -6.76 -10.08
CA ALA A 125 -2.15 -6.55 -11.21
C ALA A 125 -2.38 -7.86 -12.00
N ASP A 126 -1.34 -8.66 -12.23
CA ASP A 126 -1.47 -9.97 -12.90
C ASP A 126 -2.29 -10.99 -12.07
N ALA A 127 -2.28 -10.86 -10.73
CA ALA A 127 -3.05 -11.72 -9.84
C ALA A 127 -4.57 -11.46 -9.86
N SER A 128 -5.01 -10.32 -10.42
CA SER A 128 -6.41 -9.89 -10.52
C SER A 128 -7.06 -10.38 -11.82
N ASP A 129 -7.20 -11.71 -12.04
CA ASP A 129 -7.74 -12.36 -13.26
C ASP A 129 -7.25 -11.80 -14.63
N GLY A 130 -6.11 -11.10 -14.64
CA GLY A 130 -5.52 -10.39 -15.78
C GLY A 130 -5.65 -8.86 -15.68
N ILE A 131 -4.62 -8.15 -16.14
CA ILE A 131 -4.58 -6.67 -16.09
C ILE A 131 -5.63 -6.09 -17.06
N SER A 132 -6.56 -5.32 -16.52
CA SER A 132 -7.50 -4.51 -17.31
C SER A 132 -6.84 -3.25 -17.86
N ASP A 133 -7.41 -2.65 -18.92
CA ASP A 133 -6.90 -1.39 -19.49
C ASP A 133 -6.82 -0.27 -18.42
N ASP A 134 -7.79 -0.21 -17.50
CA ASP A 134 -7.83 0.77 -16.39
C ASP A 134 -6.75 0.51 -15.32
N GLU A 135 -6.43 -0.75 -15.02
CA GLU A 135 -5.33 -1.11 -14.11
C GLU A 135 -3.96 -0.84 -14.75
N GLU A 136 -3.80 -1.09 -16.06
CA GLU A 136 -2.58 -0.78 -16.80
C GLU A 136 -2.32 0.73 -16.81
N GLU A 137 -3.35 1.55 -17.09
CA GLU A 137 -3.27 3.01 -17.01
C GLU A 137 -2.93 3.48 -15.59
N ALA A 138 -3.50 2.85 -14.56
CA ALA A 138 -3.18 3.16 -13.17
C ALA A 138 -1.73 2.83 -12.81
N ILE A 139 -1.20 1.70 -13.26
CA ILE A 139 0.21 1.33 -13.08
C ILE A 139 1.10 2.36 -13.76
N GLU A 140 0.81 2.75 -15.00
CA GLU A 140 1.57 3.79 -15.71
C GLU A 140 1.52 5.14 -14.97
N GLU A 141 0.34 5.58 -14.51
CA GLU A 141 0.18 6.83 -13.75
C GLU A 141 1.02 6.80 -12.45
N ILE A 142 0.93 5.70 -11.69
CA ILE A 142 1.64 5.52 -10.43
C ILE A 142 3.14 5.46 -10.66
N SER A 143 3.61 4.68 -11.63
CA SER A 143 5.03 4.54 -11.98
C SER A 143 5.64 5.88 -12.39
N ASN A 144 4.93 6.65 -13.22
CA ASN A 144 5.32 8.02 -13.57
C ASN A 144 5.31 8.96 -12.36
N ARG A 145 4.31 8.86 -11.47
CA ARG A 145 4.21 9.70 -10.28
C ARG A 145 5.39 9.47 -9.33
N LEU A 146 5.73 8.21 -9.12
CA LEU A 146 6.79 7.74 -8.21
C LEU A 146 8.19 7.78 -8.84
N ASN A 147 8.28 7.98 -10.16
CA ASN A 147 9.52 7.95 -10.93
C ASN A 147 10.24 6.60 -10.78
N LEU A 148 9.49 5.51 -11.02
CA LEU A 148 10.00 4.14 -11.02
C LEU A 148 10.78 3.80 -12.29
N GLU A 149 10.65 4.60 -13.35
CA GLU A 149 11.36 4.49 -14.65
C GLU A 149 12.39 5.60 -14.88
#